data_AF-A0A2X0LG96-F1
#
_entry.id   AF-A0A2X0LG96-F1
#
_cell.length_a   1.000
_cell.length_b   1.000
_cell.length_c   1.000
_cell.angle_alpha   90.00
_cell.angle_beta   90.00
_cell.angle_gamma   90.00
#
_symmetry.space_group_name_H-M   'P 1'
#
loop_
_entity.id
_entity.type
_entity.pdbx_description
1 polymer ?
#
loop_
_entity_poly.entity_id
_entity_poly.type
_entity_poly.pdbx_seq_one_letter_code
_entity_poly.pdbx_strand_id
1 'polypeptide(L)'
;MNTPSTSTSTPVDPNRPSKLSIVPSSRSTLQLRRPTKKETSHKDPPRTDEVDAEFDEDDEEVEHEQDIDTYGIAGRTWEAAYLMKRYCKPPYVPTSIPSTSKLVFEPLCPLFVQPSTTEDSSSPPPSQRTKQRKRTLVEIGSGTGYLSLHLLPFLKESDRLIVTDLPEVCPLLRTNLGISVTEEGQEGKGNGKAKGSHVQTTLGDVKVRPLPWGDQEAFEELENEFDLLSSADDDSNTGPGPDLILASDLVYFPFLYPGLLRTLIWLTQPRKTPSRTDVDDTSRKGNDVPQVVIGYKIRSLPREEPFWKAFGIWFEFEPVYYRPIATSAQDPNTTLPSPAADEDHWHRFGETSEGQDQLFIFVCTRRPKTYTWDVPKEDEALMNGLGSDDQFETLLLLGMEC
;
A
#
# COMPACT_ATOMS: atom_id res chain seq x y z
N MET A 1 -49.36 26.37 -8.54
CA MET A 1 -48.43 25.31 -9.00
C MET A 1 -47.04 25.91 -8.93
N ASN A 2 -46.31 25.64 -7.85
CA ASN A 2 -44.93 26.10 -7.69
C ASN A 2 -44.02 25.00 -8.21
N THR A 3 -43.30 25.28 -9.29
CA THR A 3 -42.22 24.44 -9.80
C THR A 3 -41.08 24.43 -8.77
N PRO A 4 -40.60 23.26 -8.32
CA PRO A 4 -39.45 23.19 -7.44
C PRO A 4 -38.20 23.63 -8.22
N SER A 5 -37.51 24.64 -7.70
CA SER A 5 -36.21 25.08 -8.20
C SER A 5 -35.17 24.00 -7.92
N THR A 6 -34.70 23.32 -8.96
CA THR A 6 -33.53 22.44 -8.91
C THR A 6 -32.29 23.29 -8.66
N SER A 7 -31.84 23.33 -7.40
CA SER A 7 -30.52 23.86 -7.07
C SER A 7 -29.47 22.91 -7.65
N THR A 8 -28.81 23.33 -8.72
CA THR A 8 -27.61 22.67 -9.25
C THR A 8 -26.49 22.81 -8.23
N SER A 9 -26.34 21.82 -7.35
CA SER A 9 -25.17 21.73 -6.48
C SER A 9 -23.95 21.51 -7.37
N THR A 10 -23.01 22.44 -7.36
CA THR A 10 -21.70 22.25 -7.98
C THR A 10 -21.04 21.00 -7.38
N PRO A 11 -20.44 20.11 -8.20
CA PRO A 11 -19.69 18.97 -7.70
C PRO A 11 -18.66 19.43 -6.67
N VAL A 12 -18.60 18.75 -5.52
CA VAL A 12 -17.62 19.06 -4.48
C VAL A 12 -16.27 18.51 -4.96
N ASP A 13 -15.30 19.40 -5.18
CA ASP A 13 -13.92 19.03 -5.49
C ASP A 13 -13.32 18.29 -4.27
N PRO A 14 -12.98 16.99 -4.40
CA PRO A 14 -12.42 16.22 -3.30
C PRO A 14 -11.02 16.69 -2.89
N ASN A 15 -10.28 17.35 -3.77
CA ASN A 15 -8.94 17.88 -3.50
C ASN A 15 -8.98 19.17 -2.68
N ARG A 16 -10.10 19.91 -2.71
CA ARG A 16 -10.27 21.22 -2.06
C ARG A 16 -11.53 21.29 -1.18
N PRO A 17 -11.62 20.48 -0.11
CA PRO A 17 -12.79 20.49 0.75
C PRO A 17 -12.85 21.80 1.55
N SER A 18 -14.03 22.43 1.58
CA SER A 18 -14.26 23.76 2.17
C SER A 18 -14.00 23.88 3.68
N LYS A 19 -13.77 22.75 4.37
CA LYS A 19 -13.45 22.65 5.80
C LYS A 19 -12.51 21.47 6.04
N LEU A 20 -11.21 21.64 5.77
CA LEU A 20 -10.19 20.66 6.15
C LEU A 20 -10.07 20.63 7.68
N SER A 21 -10.79 19.72 8.35
CA SER A 21 -10.51 19.35 9.75
C SER A 21 -9.29 18.43 9.86
N ILE A 22 -8.69 18.06 8.74
CA ILE A 22 -7.53 17.18 8.68
C ILE A 22 -6.29 18.04 8.87
N VAL A 23 -5.77 18.04 10.10
CA VAL A 23 -4.47 18.62 10.43
C VAL A 23 -3.44 17.49 10.37
N PRO A 24 -2.29 17.70 9.72
CA PRO A 24 -1.23 16.71 9.73
C PRO A 24 -0.58 16.54 11.10
N SER A 25 -0.07 15.35 11.35
CA SER A 25 0.96 15.15 12.36
C SER A 25 2.27 15.78 11.89
N SER A 26 3.02 16.34 12.84
CA SER A 26 4.41 16.69 12.62
C SER A 26 5.21 15.44 12.25
N ARG A 27 6.20 15.57 11.35
CA ARG A 27 7.07 14.45 10.93
C ARG A 27 7.81 13.80 12.12
N SER A 28 8.02 14.53 13.22
CA SER A 28 8.64 13.99 14.44
C SER A 28 7.79 12.93 15.16
N THR A 29 6.50 12.78 14.82
CA THR A 29 5.58 11.91 15.56
C THR A 29 5.64 10.44 15.13
N LEU A 30 6.32 10.11 14.03
CA LEU A 30 6.52 8.72 13.56
C LEU A 30 7.68 8.00 14.26
N GLN A 31 7.79 8.18 15.57
CA GLN A 31 8.68 7.37 16.41
C GLN A 31 7.93 6.10 16.80
N LEU A 32 8.36 4.96 16.25
CA LEU A 32 7.86 3.65 16.69
C LEU A 32 8.18 3.48 18.18
N ARG A 33 7.23 2.93 18.93
CA ARG A 33 7.35 2.70 20.37
C ARG A 33 8.66 1.98 20.69
N ARG A 34 9.51 2.59 21.52
CA ARG A 34 10.69 1.92 22.10
C ARG A 34 10.25 1.03 23.27
N PRO A 35 10.88 -0.13 23.51
CA PRO A 35 10.66 -0.89 24.73
C PRO A 35 11.03 -0.01 25.92
N THR A 36 10.08 0.30 26.79
CA THR A 36 10.35 1.14 27.96
C THR A 36 11.16 0.34 28.97
N LYS A 37 12.39 0.79 29.23
CA LYS A 37 13.22 0.22 30.30
C LYS A 37 12.49 0.49 31.62
N LYS A 38 11.94 -0.57 32.23
CA LYS A 38 11.20 -0.52 33.49
C LYS A 38 11.97 0.32 34.52
N GLU A 39 11.42 1.48 34.88
CA GLU A 39 12.02 2.41 35.84
C GLU A 39 12.19 1.72 37.19
N THR A 40 13.38 1.21 37.47
CA THR A 40 13.78 0.88 38.84
C THR A 40 14.10 2.18 39.55
N SER A 41 13.22 2.57 40.47
CA SER A 41 13.40 3.73 41.34
C SER A 41 14.71 3.59 42.14
N HIS A 42 15.76 4.24 41.69
CA HIS A 42 16.93 4.55 42.51
C HIS A 42 17.37 5.98 42.21
N LYS A 43 17.40 6.79 43.26
CA LYS A 43 17.79 8.19 43.26
C LYS A 43 19.27 8.33 42.87
N ASP A 44 19.54 8.57 41.60
CA ASP A 44 20.72 9.29 41.14
C ASP A 44 20.33 10.07 39.87
N PRO A 45 20.81 11.32 39.69
CA PRO A 45 20.48 12.12 38.52
C PRO A 45 21.15 11.51 37.27
N PRO A 46 20.40 11.09 36.24
CA PRO A 46 21.00 10.53 35.05
C PRO A 46 21.58 11.66 34.19
N ARG A 47 22.83 11.45 33.74
CA ARG A 47 23.34 12.06 32.51
C ARG A 47 22.45 11.58 31.36
N THR A 48 21.85 12.51 30.65
CA THR A 48 21.07 12.26 29.42
C THR A 48 22.02 11.93 28.28
N ASP A 49 22.48 10.68 28.23
CA ASP A 49 22.93 10.08 26.98
C ASP A 49 21.67 9.56 26.27
N GLU A 50 20.99 10.47 25.58
CA GLU A 50 19.91 10.14 24.65
C GLU A 50 20.53 9.35 23.48
N VAL A 51 20.51 8.03 23.61
CA VAL A 51 20.70 7.15 22.45
C VAL A 51 19.45 7.29 21.59
N ASP A 52 19.51 8.20 20.64
CA ASP A 52 18.59 8.22 19.52
C ASP A 52 18.69 6.86 18.84
N ALA A 53 17.56 6.14 18.78
CA ALA A 53 17.43 5.05 17.83
C ALA A 53 17.56 5.73 16.47
N GLU A 54 18.77 5.67 15.92
CA GLU A 54 19.11 6.10 14.59
C GLU A 54 17.97 5.67 13.68
N PHE A 55 17.13 6.65 13.29
CA PHE A 55 16.50 6.58 11.98
C PHE A 55 17.64 6.23 11.04
N ASP A 56 17.47 5.23 10.17
CA ASP A 56 18.48 4.93 9.16
C ASP A 56 18.84 6.26 8.48
N GLU A 57 19.96 6.87 8.88
CA GLU A 57 20.43 8.17 8.37
C GLU A 57 20.77 8.05 6.87
N ASP A 58 20.84 6.80 6.39
CA ASP A 58 21.04 6.37 5.02
C ASP A 58 19.76 6.42 4.15
N ASP A 59 18.57 6.74 4.71
CA ASP A 59 17.41 7.07 3.89
C ASP A 59 17.63 8.48 3.28
N GLU A 60 18.49 8.57 2.27
CA GLU A 60 18.64 9.77 1.44
C GLU A 60 17.23 10.26 1.07
N GLU A 61 16.91 11.48 1.50
CA GLU A 61 15.61 12.07 1.20
C GLU A 61 15.50 12.24 -0.30
N VAL A 62 14.75 11.34 -0.94
CA VAL A 62 14.40 11.51 -2.34
C VAL A 62 13.53 12.76 -2.43
N GLU A 63 14.10 13.79 -3.05
CA GLU A 63 13.43 15.05 -3.30
C GLU A 63 12.21 14.76 -4.18
N HIS A 64 11.02 15.05 -3.65
CA HIS A 64 9.75 14.99 -4.37
C HIS A 64 9.00 16.28 -4.10
N GLU A 65 8.29 16.75 -5.11
CA GLU A 65 7.56 18.01 -5.04
C GLU A 65 6.27 17.82 -4.24
N GLN A 66 6.05 18.68 -3.25
CA GLN A 66 4.77 18.86 -2.57
C GLN A 66 4.19 20.20 -2.98
N ASP A 67 3.00 20.19 -3.57
CA ASP A 67 2.32 21.38 -4.06
C ASP A 67 0.84 21.35 -3.64
N ILE A 68 0.62 21.67 -2.37
CA ILE A 68 -0.71 21.75 -1.76
C ILE A 68 -1.54 22.89 -2.37
N ASP A 69 -0.89 23.95 -2.81
CA ASP A 69 -1.57 25.14 -3.35
C ASP A 69 -2.26 24.82 -4.69
N THR A 70 -1.60 24.04 -5.54
CA THR A 70 -2.14 23.60 -6.83
C THR A 70 -3.03 22.37 -6.67
N TYR A 71 -2.55 21.32 -6.00
CA TYR A 71 -3.18 20.00 -5.99
C TYR A 71 -3.97 19.68 -4.72
N GLY A 72 -4.07 20.61 -3.77
CA GLY A 72 -4.81 20.41 -2.53
C GLY A 72 -4.22 19.27 -1.69
N ILE A 73 -5.09 18.40 -1.16
CA ILE A 73 -4.67 17.27 -0.33
C ILE A 73 -3.83 16.22 -1.09
N ALA A 74 -3.97 16.14 -2.41
CA ALA A 74 -3.18 15.24 -3.26
C ALA A 74 -1.74 15.74 -3.46
N GLY A 75 -1.51 17.05 -3.34
CA GLY A 75 -0.18 17.67 -3.39
C GLY A 75 0.69 17.43 -2.16
N ARG A 76 0.28 16.53 -1.26
CA ARG A 76 0.91 16.28 0.02
C ARG A 76 1.17 14.78 0.23
N THR A 77 2.30 14.46 0.86
CA THR A 77 2.54 13.13 1.41
C THR A 77 1.94 12.99 2.82
N TRP A 78 1.16 11.93 3.01
CA TRP A 78 0.49 11.61 4.27
C TRP A 78 1.26 10.57 5.11
N GLU A 79 1.00 10.53 6.41
CA GLU A 79 1.73 9.76 7.43
C GLU A 79 1.75 8.26 7.12
N ALA A 80 0.62 7.72 6.63
CA ALA A 80 0.52 6.31 6.28
C ALA A 80 1.47 5.92 5.13
N ALA A 81 1.79 6.84 4.22
CA ALA A 81 2.72 6.57 3.10
C ALA A 81 4.14 6.33 3.62
N TYR A 82 4.57 7.09 4.63
CA TYR A 82 5.88 6.89 5.28
C TYR A 82 5.93 5.55 6.03
N LEU A 83 4.83 5.16 6.68
CA LEU A 83 4.75 3.86 7.33
C LEU A 83 4.76 2.71 6.31
N MET A 84 4.01 2.84 5.21
CA MET A 84 3.99 1.88 4.11
C MET A 84 5.35 1.74 3.44
N LYS A 85 6.08 2.84 3.22
CA LYS A 85 7.47 2.81 2.71
C LYS A 85 8.32 1.85 3.54
N ARG A 86 8.24 1.92 4.87
CA ARG A 86 9.00 1.05 5.78
C ARG A 86 8.56 -0.42 5.68
N TYR A 87 7.26 -0.67 5.60
CA TYR A 87 6.74 -2.04 5.42
C TYR A 87 7.18 -2.66 4.08
N CYS A 88 7.29 -1.83 3.04
CA CYS A 88 7.70 -2.25 1.70
C CYS A 88 9.23 -2.27 1.51
N LYS A 89 10.04 -2.23 2.58
CA LYS A 89 11.48 -2.50 2.51
C LYS A 89 11.74 -4.01 2.51
N PRO A 90 12.75 -4.50 1.76
CA PRO A 90 13.12 -5.92 1.76
C PRO A 90 13.40 -6.42 3.18
N PRO A 91 12.97 -7.65 3.54
CA PRO A 91 13.27 -8.23 4.84
C PRO A 91 14.77 -8.47 5.01
N TYR A 92 15.22 -8.56 6.26
CA TYR A 92 16.59 -8.92 6.59
C TYR A 92 16.96 -10.29 6.02
N VAL A 93 18.04 -10.35 5.23
CA VAL A 93 18.65 -11.60 4.77
C VAL A 93 20.02 -11.74 5.44
N PRO A 94 20.21 -12.69 6.38
CA PRO A 94 21.42 -12.78 7.21
C PRO A 94 22.74 -13.03 6.45
N THR A 95 22.70 -13.39 5.17
CA THR A 95 23.79 -14.16 4.55
C THR A 95 24.61 -13.46 3.48
N SER A 96 24.31 -12.22 3.04
CA SER A 96 25.15 -11.65 1.95
C SER A 96 25.30 -10.13 1.80
N ILE A 97 24.53 -9.27 2.46
CA ILE A 97 24.69 -7.80 2.38
C ILE A 97 24.21 -7.22 3.72
N PRO A 98 24.76 -6.11 4.25
CA PRO A 98 24.09 -5.37 5.33
C PRO A 98 22.68 -5.00 4.87
N SER A 99 21.68 -5.79 5.25
CA SER A 99 20.29 -5.45 5.02
C SER A 99 19.94 -4.31 5.97
N THR A 100 19.22 -3.33 5.44
CA THR A 100 18.87 -2.10 6.14
C THR A 100 17.70 -2.30 7.10
N SER A 101 16.81 -3.26 6.86
CA SER A 101 15.67 -3.48 7.76
C SER A 101 16.08 -4.32 8.98
N LYS A 102 16.05 -3.69 10.16
CA LYS A 102 16.18 -4.37 11.46
C LYS A 102 14.86 -4.97 11.95
N LEU A 103 13.82 -5.02 11.11
CA LEU A 103 12.47 -5.44 11.48
C LEU A 103 12.05 -6.71 10.72
N VAL A 104 11.41 -7.64 11.43
CA VAL A 104 10.62 -8.72 10.84
C VAL A 104 9.16 -8.33 10.91
N PHE A 105 8.40 -8.58 9.83
CA PHE A 105 6.97 -8.28 9.77
C PHE A 105 6.13 -9.56 9.72
N GLU A 106 4.92 -9.49 10.28
CA GLU A 106 3.89 -10.52 10.18
C GLU A 106 2.51 -9.86 9.99
N PRO A 107 1.81 -10.07 8.85
CA PRO A 107 2.28 -10.82 7.69
C PRO A 107 3.43 -10.12 6.95
N LEU A 108 4.19 -10.90 6.17
CA LEU A 108 5.24 -10.40 5.28
C LEU A 108 4.66 -9.49 4.19
N CYS A 109 5.42 -8.48 3.78
CA CYS A 109 5.01 -7.63 2.67
C CYS A 109 4.84 -8.45 1.38
N PRO A 110 3.66 -8.41 0.73
CA PRO A 110 3.37 -9.18 -0.48
C PRO A 110 4.37 -8.93 -1.63
N LEU A 111 5.03 -7.77 -1.62
CA LEU A 111 6.08 -7.40 -2.56
C LEU A 111 7.28 -8.37 -2.54
N PHE A 112 7.53 -9.05 -1.42
CA PHE A 112 8.68 -9.94 -1.25
C PHE A 112 8.31 -11.41 -1.06
N VAL A 113 7.02 -11.74 -1.06
CA VAL A 113 6.56 -13.13 -1.02
C VAL A 113 6.85 -13.76 -2.38
N GLN A 114 7.80 -14.70 -2.42
CA GLN A 114 8.01 -15.49 -3.63
C GLN A 114 6.82 -16.44 -3.80
N PRO A 115 6.23 -16.55 -5.01
CA PRO A 115 5.27 -17.60 -5.25
C PRO A 115 5.98 -18.92 -4.97
N SER A 116 5.48 -19.67 -4.00
CA SER A 116 6.02 -20.97 -3.65
C SER A 116 6.10 -21.81 -4.92
N THR A 117 7.33 -22.04 -5.40
CA THR A 117 7.58 -23.04 -6.42
C THR A 117 7.12 -24.34 -5.79
N THR A 118 5.93 -24.81 -6.18
CA THR A 118 5.39 -26.08 -5.74
C THR A 118 6.51 -27.11 -5.79
N GLU A 119 6.90 -27.62 -4.62
CA GLU A 119 7.98 -28.57 -4.42
C GLU A 119 7.60 -29.96 -4.97
N ASP A 120 7.15 -30.03 -6.21
CA ASP A 120 7.29 -31.25 -6.98
C ASP A 120 8.78 -31.39 -7.28
N SER A 121 9.42 -32.16 -6.41
CA SER A 121 10.85 -32.49 -6.26
C SER A 121 11.53 -33.08 -7.50
N SER A 122 10.92 -33.00 -8.68
CA SER A 122 11.57 -33.20 -9.97
C SER A 122 12.01 -31.85 -10.55
N SER A 123 13.14 -31.32 -10.07
CA SER A 123 13.74 -30.10 -10.61
C SER A 123 13.87 -30.22 -12.15
N PRO A 124 13.17 -29.40 -12.95
CA PRO A 124 13.39 -29.40 -14.38
C PRO A 124 14.84 -28.98 -14.69
N PRO A 125 15.44 -29.47 -15.78
CA PRO A 125 16.83 -29.19 -16.12
C PRO A 125 17.07 -27.67 -16.26
N PRO A 126 18.28 -27.18 -15.93
CA PRO A 126 18.64 -25.75 -15.94
C PRO A 126 18.46 -25.02 -17.29
N SER A 127 18.20 -25.76 -18.38
CA SER A 127 17.80 -25.23 -19.68
C SER A 127 16.34 -24.75 -19.76
N GLN A 128 15.52 -25.04 -18.74
CA GLN A 128 14.15 -24.54 -18.59
C GLN A 128 14.06 -23.59 -17.39
N ARG A 129 14.91 -22.56 -17.35
CA ARG A 129 14.64 -21.41 -16.48
C ARG A 129 13.31 -20.82 -16.92
N THR A 130 12.26 -21.19 -16.21
CA THR A 130 10.92 -20.63 -16.37
C THR A 130 11.06 -19.12 -16.27
N LYS A 131 10.66 -18.40 -17.32
CA LYS A 131 10.62 -16.94 -17.31
C LYS A 131 9.89 -16.51 -16.04
N GLN A 132 10.55 -15.72 -15.18
CA GLN A 132 9.88 -15.21 -13.99
C GLN A 132 8.63 -14.46 -14.44
N ARG A 133 7.49 -14.76 -13.81
CA ARG A 133 6.24 -14.06 -14.07
C ARG A 133 6.43 -12.58 -13.80
N LYS A 134 6.05 -11.76 -14.77
CA LYS A 134 5.95 -10.31 -14.62
C LYS A 134 4.89 -9.99 -13.56
N ARG A 135 5.23 -9.13 -12.60
CA ARG A 135 4.26 -8.68 -11.58
C ARG A 135 3.66 -7.34 -11.99
N THR A 136 2.38 -7.15 -11.69
CA THR A 136 1.69 -5.88 -11.89
C THR A 136 1.30 -5.31 -10.53
N LEU A 137 1.84 -4.15 -10.20
CA LEU A 137 1.53 -3.37 -9.01
C LEU A 137 0.65 -2.20 -9.40
N VAL A 138 -0.37 -1.89 -8.60
CA VAL A 138 -1.23 -0.73 -8.80
C VAL A 138 -1.27 0.09 -7.52
N GLU A 139 -0.80 1.34 -7.54
CA GLU A 139 -1.07 2.30 -6.47
C GLU A 139 -2.28 3.14 -6.85
N ILE A 140 -3.30 3.18 -5.97
CA ILE A 140 -4.49 4.01 -6.16
C ILE A 140 -4.44 5.24 -5.26
N GLY A 141 -4.89 6.39 -5.75
CA GLY A 141 -4.89 7.63 -4.97
C GLY A 141 -3.49 8.04 -4.52
N SER A 142 -2.54 8.00 -5.44
CA SER A 142 -1.11 8.09 -5.16
C SER A 142 -0.67 9.47 -4.67
N GLY A 143 -1.47 10.51 -4.93
CA GLY A 143 -1.20 11.91 -4.58
C GLY A 143 0.12 12.40 -5.16
N THR A 144 1.12 12.53 -4.31
CA THR A 144 2.49 12.92 -4.70
C THR A 144 3.26 11.81 -5.41
N GLY A 145 2.83 10.55 -5.31
CA GLY A 145 3.58 9.39 -5.81
C GLY A 145 4.75 8.99 -4.90
N TYR A 146 4.78 9.50 -3.66
CA TYR A 146 5.85 9.25 -2.69
C TYR A 146 6.14 7.76 -2.49
N LEU A 147 5.10 6.95 -2.27
CA LEU A 147 5.26 5.52 -2.03
C LEU A 147 5.82 4.85 -3.29
N SER A 148 5.19 5.03 -4.45
CA SER A 148 5.69 4.56 -5.76
C SER A 148 7.15 4.89 -6.01
N LEU A 149 7.57 6.13 -5.78
CA LEU A 149 8.95 6.57 -5.97
C LEU A 149 9.93 5.75 -5.12
N HIS A 150 9.57 5.46 -3.88
CA HIS A 150 10.37 4.65 -2.96
C HIS A 150 10.29 3.14 -3.22
N LEU A 151 9.35 2.67 -4.03
CA LEU A 151 9.26 1.28 -4.43
C LEU A 151 10.15 0.94 -5.63
N LEU A 152 10.45 1.92 -6.49
CA LEU A 152 11.23 1.72 -7.72
C LEU A 152 12.53 0.91 -7.52
N PRO A 153 13.34 1.15 -6.46
CA PRO A 153 14.57 0.37 -6.24
C PRO A 153 14.34 -1.12 -5.96
N PHE A 154 13.12 -1.50 -5.58
CA PHE A 154 12.74 -2.88 -5.24
C PHE A 154 11.99 -3.60 -6.36
N LEU A 155 11.66 -2.90 -7.45
CA LEU A 155 11.03 -3.48 -8.62
C LEU A 155 12.06 -4.17 -9.51
N LYS A 156 11.67 -5.29 -10.11
CA LYS A 156 12.44 -5.93 -11.17
C LYS A 156 12.17 -5.25 -12.50
N GLU A 157 13.08 -5.39 -13.46
CA GLU A 157 12.87 -4.93 -14.85
C GLU A 157 11.61 -5.54 -15.50
N SER A 158 11.20 -6.73 -15.04
CA SER A 158 9.99 -7.42 -15.48
C SER A 158 8.71 -6.92 -14.83
N ASP A 159 8.80 -6.18 -13.73
CA ASP A 159 7.64 -5.69 -13.00
C ASP A 159 7.06 -4.45 -13.66
N ARG A 160 5.75 -4.30 -13.54
CA ARG A 160 4.97 -3.15 -13.97
C ARG A 160 4.41 -2.45 -12.75
N LEU A 161 4.56 -1.13 -12.68
CA LEU A 161 3.97 -0.28 -11.66
C LEU A 161 3.02 0.71 -12.32
N ILE A 162 1.74 0.61 -11.98
CA ILE A 162 0.69 1.53 -12.43
C ILE A 162 0.36 2.45 -11.26
N VAL A 163 0.60 3.74 -11.43
CA VAL A 163 0.40 4.77 -10.40
C VAL A 163 -0.80 5.59 -10.82
N THR A 164 -1.87 5.59 -10.00
CA THR A 164 -3.13 6.23 -10.38
C THR A 164 -3.58 7.29 -9.39
N ASP A 165 -4.29 8.28 -9.93
CA ASP A 165 -4.98 9.33 -9.19
C ASP A 165 -6.03 10.01 -10.10
N LEU A 166 -6.59 11.12 -9.69
CA LEU A 166 -7.45 11.96 -10.51
C LEU A 166 -6.69 12.53 -11.72
N PRO A 167 -7.37 12.79 -12.85
CA PRO A 167 -6.75 13.34 -14.06
C PRO A 167 -5.90 14.60 -13.81
N GLU A 168 -6.38 15.49 -12.94
CA GLU A 168 -5.70 16.73 -12.57
C GLU A 168 -4.46 16.52 -11.68
N VAL A 169 -4.32 15.37 -11.01
CA VAL A 169 -3.16 15.03 -10.15
C VAL A 169 -2.08 14.29 -10.94
N CYS A 170 -2.44 13.61 -12.03
CA CYS A 170 -1.50 12.88 -12.88
C CYS A 170 -0.29 13.69 -13.37
N PRO A 171 -0.39 15.01 -13.68
CA PRO A 171 0.79 15.82 -13.99
C PRO A 171 1.83 15.85 -12.86
N LEU A 172 1.40 15.99 -11.60
CA LEU A 172 2.31 15.96 -10.43
C LEU A 172 3.01 14.60 -10.32
N LEU A 173 2.25 13.51 -10.48
CA LEU A 173 2.81 12.15 -10.46
C LEU A 173 3.89 11.96 -11.53
N ARG A 174 3.63 12.40 -12.77
CA ARG A 174 4.62 12.30 -13.86
C ARG A 174 5.88 13.10 -13.54
N THR A 175 5.74 14.31 -12.99
CA THR A 175 6.89 15.14 -12.56
C THR A 175 7.71 14.42 -11.49
N ASN A 176 7.08 13.97 -10.41
CA ASN A 176 7.77 13.34 -9.27
C ASN A 176 8.40 11.99 -9.63
N LEU A 177 7.81 11.23 -10.54
CA LEU A 177 8.35 9.95 -11.03
C LEU A 177 9.36 10.12 -12.19
N GLY A 178 9.59 11.35 -12.65
CA GLY A 178 10.47 11.62 -13.79
C GLY A 178 9.97 11.03 -15.11
N ILE A 179 8.65 10.91 -15.30
CA ILE A 179 8.04 10.38 -16.52
C ILE A 179 7.85 11.53 -17.51
N SER A 180 8.56 11.48 -18.63
CA SER A 180 8.43 12.49 -19.69
C SER A 180 7.07 12.38 -20.38
N VAL A 181 6.36 13.51 -20.50
CA VAL A 181 5.01 13.62 -21.10
C VAL A 181 4.98 13.22 -22.60
N THR A 182 6.14 13.06 -23.23
CA THR A 182 6.28 12.74 -24.65
C THR A 182 5.72 11.37 -25.06
N GLU A 183 5.41 10.46 -24.12
CA GLU A 183 4.91 9.12 -24.44
C GLU A 183 3.42 9.07 -24.84
N GLU A 184 2.61 10.11 -24.60
CA GLU A 184 1.15 10.02 -24.80
C GLU A 184 0.66 10.36 -26.23
N GLY A 185 1.51 10.40 -27.26
CA GLY A 185 0.95 10.48 -28.62
C GLY A 185 1.85 10.74 -29.82
N GLN A 186 3.17 10.88 -29.67
CA GLN A 186 4.06 10.97 -30.84
C GLN A 186 5.37 10.21 -30.60
N GLU A 187 5.49 9.02 -31.20
CA GLU A 187 6.77 8.37 -31.53
C GLU A 187 7.55 9.22 -32.54
N GLY A 188 7.92 10.44 -32.14
CA GLY A 188 8.65 11.41 -32.94
C GLY A 188 10.11 11.45 -32.52
N LYS A 189 10.99 10.93 -33.38
CA LYS A 189 12.46 10.96 -33.27
C LYS A 189 13.01 12.33 -32.82
N GLY A 190 13.20 12.51 -31.51
CA GLY A 190 13.75 13.73 -30.92
C GLY A 190 15.14 13.51 -30.34
N ASN A 191 16.17 13.89 -31.10
CA ASN A 191 17.58 13.77 -30.69
C ASN A 191 17.99 14.97 -29.80
N GLY A 192 17.34 15.14 -28.65
CA GLY A 192 17.53 16.28 -27.75
C GLY A 192 18.24 15.92 -26.45
N LYS A 193 19.48 16.37 -26.26
CA LYS A 193 20.24 16.22 -25.00
C LYS A 193 19.66 17.13 -23.90
N ALA A 194 18.73 16.64 -23.10
CA ALA A 194 18.31 17.31 -21.88
C ALA A 194 19.35 17.13 -20.76
N LYS A 195 19.81 18.24 -20.17
CA LYS A 195 20.69 18.30 -18.99
C LYS A 195 19.82 18.52 -17.75
N GLY A 196 19.23 17.46 -17.24
CA GLY A 196 18.74 17.39 -15.86
C GLY A 196 19.35 16.14 -15.24
N SER A 197 19.61 16.15 -13.93
CA SER A 197 20.00 14.96 -13.16
C SER A 197 18.82 13.98 -13.15
N HIS A 198 18.56 13.38 -14.31
CA HIS A 198 17.51 12.40 -14.49
C HIS A 198 18.06 11.11 -13.91
N VAL A 199 17.56 10.71 -12.75
CA VAL A 199 17.69 9.32 -12.31
C VAL A 199 17.06 8.51 -13.42
N GLN A 200 17.90 7.92 -14.26
CA GLN A 200 17.46 7.10 -15.37
C GLN A 200 16.83 5.86 -14.72
N THR A 201 15.51 5.87 -14.56
CA THR A 201 14.70 4.77 -14.05
C THR A 201 14.77 3.64 -15.07
N THR A 202 15.91 2.97 -15.11
CA THR A 202 16.13 1.71 -15.83
C THR A 202 15.38 0.55 -15.16
N LEU A 203 14.68 0.80 -14.05
CA LEU A 203 13.98 -0.18 -13.25
C LEU A 203 12.45 -0.03 -13.42
N GLY A 204 11.85 -1.01 -14.11
CA GLY A 204 10.41 -1.27 -14.16
C GLY A 204 9.64 -0.53 -15.26
N ASP A 205 8.54 -1.14 -15.71
CA ASP A 205 7.53 -0.52 -16.59
C ASP A 205 6.59 0.35 -15.72
N VAL A 206 6.94 1.62 -15.54
CA VAL A 206 6.16 2.57 -14.71
C VAL A 206 5.18 3.38 -15.57
N LYS A 207 3.90 3.37 -15.20
CA LYS A 207 2.83 4.06 -15.93
C LYS A 207 1.98 4.89 -14.99
N VAL A 208 1.67 6.12 -15.39
CA VAL A 208 0.77 7.02 -14.65
C VAL A 208 -0.56 7.10 -15.39
N ARG A 209 -1.67 6.81 -14.73
CA ARG A 209 -3.00 6.80 -15.36
C ARG A 209 -4.08 7.44 -14.48
N PRO A 210 -5.07 8.11 -15.08
CA PRO A 210 -6.22 8.55 -14.34
C PRO A 210 -7.03 7.34 -13.86
N LEU A 211 -7.49 7.36 -12.61
CA LEU A 211 -8.46 6.41 -12.07
C LEU A 211 -9.31 7.08 -10.98
N PRO A 212 -10.30 7.92 -11.34
CA PRO A 212 -11.30 8.36 -10.38
C PRO A 212 -12.01 7.13 -9.79
N TRP A 213 -12.16 7.10 -8.46
CA TRP A 213 -12.70 5.91 -7.82
C TRP A 213 -14.19 5.72 -8.12
N GLY A 214 -14.58 4.48 -8.39
CA GLY A 214 -15.93 4.12 -8.82
C GLY A 214 -16.25 4.47 -10.27
N ASP A 215 -15.31 5.05 -11.02
CA ASP A 215 -15.48 5.32 -12.44
C ASP A 215 -15.22 4.06 -13.27
N GLN A 216 -16.28 3.55 -13.90
CA GLN A 216 -16.22 2.32 -14.68
C GLN A 216 -15.47 2.52 -16.00
N GLU A 217 -15.60 3.67 -16.64
CA GLU A 217 -14.95 3.94 -17.94
C GLU A 217 -13.44 4.02 -17.76
N ALA A 218 -12.98 4.76 -16.74
CA ALA A 218 -11.55 4.84 -16.40
C ALA A 218 -10.97 3.48 -16.00
N PHE A 219 -11.75 2.64 -15.31
CA PHE A 219 -11.34 1.27 -14.99
C PHE A 219 -11.23 0.40 -16.26
N GLU A 220 -12.22 0.46 -17.17
CA GLU A 220 -12.22 -0.28 -18.42
C GLU A 220 -11.05 0.15 -19.34
N GLU A 221 -10.72 1.44 -19.39
CA GLU A 221 -9.52 1.92 -20.09
C GLU A 221 -8.24 1.31 -19.51
N LEU A 222 -8.11 1.31 -18.19
CA LEU A 222 -6.96 0.70 -17.49
C LEU A 222 -6.89 -0.81 -17.73
N GLU A 223 -8.03 -1.49 -17.68
CA GLU A 223 -8.15 -2.92 -17.95
C GLU A 223 -7.70 -3.25 -19.37
N ASN A 224 -8.20 -2.52 -20.36
CA ASN A 224 -7.89 -2.72 -21.77
C ASN A 224 -6.43 -2.42 -22.10
N GLU A 225 -5.86 -1.38 -21.47
CA GLU A 225 -4.47 -0.99 -21.73
C GLU A 225 -3.47 -1.99 -21.15
N PHE A 226 -3.71 -2.47 -19.93
CA PHE A 226 -2.75 -3.31 -19.20
C PHE A 226 -3.12 -4.78 -19.15
N ASP A 227 -4.19 -5.17 -19.84
CA ASP A 227 -4.67 -6.54 -19.94
C ASP A 227 -5.03 -7.14 -18.58
N LEU A 228 -5.69 -6.33 -17.72
CA LEU A 228 -5.84 -6.67 -16.32
C LEU A 228 -6.78 -7.87 -16.07
N LEU A 229 -7.68 -8.23 -16.98
CA LEU A 229 -8.60 -9.36 -16.80
C LEU A 229 -8.51 -10.45 -17.88
N SER A 230 -7.55 -10.36 -18.81
CA SER A 230 -7.45 -11.35 -19.90
C SER A 230 -7.03 -12.73 -19.41
N SER A 231 -7.32 -13.74 -20.22
CA SER A 231 -6.89 -15.11 -19.94
C SER A 231 -5.42 -15.29 -20.29
N ALA A 232 -4.67 -15.99 -19.44
CA ALA A 232 -3.25 -16.34 -19.63
C ALA A 232 -2.95 -17.27 -20.82
N ASP A 233 -3.90 -17.49 -21.73
CA ASP A 233 -3.75 -18.37 -22.89
C ASP A 233 -3.02 -17.70 -24.07
N ASP A 234 -2.85 -16.38 -24.03
CA ASP A 234 -2.02 -15.70 -25.01
C ASP A 234 -0.54 -15.83 -24.58
N ASP A 235 0.35 -16.14 -25.51
CA ASP A 235 1.81 -16.34 -25.28
C ASP A 235 2.52 -15.06 -24.75
N SER A 236 1.74 -14.02 -24.42
CA SER A 236 2.19 -12.81 -23.75
C SER A 236 2.61 -13.17 -22.32
N ASN A 237 3.91 -13.00 -22.03
CA ASN A 237 4.48 -13.16 -20.69
C ASN A 237 3.89 -12.20 -19.62
N THR A 238 2.84 -11.45 -19.92
CA THR A 238 2.15 -10.56 -18.98
C THR A 238 1.14 -11.38 -18.20
N GLY A 239 1.38 -11.53 -16.89
CA GLY A 239 0.40 -12.17 -16.01
C GLY A 239 -0.89 -11.33 -16.00
N PRO A 240 -2.07 -11.96 -16.06
CA PRO A 240 -3.31 -11.21 -16.16
C PRO A 240 -3.65 -10.55 -14.82
N GLY A 241 -3.76 -9.23 -14.79
CA GLY A 241 -4.23 -8.48 -13.61
C GLY A 241 -3.21 -8.13 -12.54
N PRO A 242 -3.61 -7.27 -11.58
CA PRO A 242 -2.77 -6.87 -10.48
C PRO A 242 -2.35 -8.07 -9.62
N ASP A 243 -1.13 -8.05 -9.11
CA ASP A 243 -0.67 -8.94 -8.04
C ASP A 243 -0.73 -8.23 -6.69
N LEU A 244 -0.48 -6.92 -6.68
CA LEU A 244 -0.47 -6.08 -5.48
C LEU A 244 -1.13 -4.73 -5.77
N ILE A 245 -2.05 -4.34 -4.90
CA ILE A 245 -2.71 -3.03 -4.90
C ILE A 245 -2.28 -2.29 -3.64
N LEU A 246 -1.87 -1.04 -3.78
CA LEU A 246 -1.42 -0.17 -2.71
C LEU A 246 -2.39 0.98 -2.55
N ALA A 247 -2.82 1.24 -1.31
CA ALA A 247 -3.72 2.33 -0.98
C ALA A 247 -3.23 3.03 0.29
N SER A 248 -2.68 4.24 0.15
CA SER A 248 -2.19 4.99 1.29
C SER A 248 -3.17 6.08 1.69
N ASP A 249 -3.82 5.91 2.83
CA ASP A 249 -4.58 6.94 3.53
C ASP A 249 -5.84 7.45 2.80
N LEU A 250 -6.57 6.53 2.16
CA LEU A 250 -7.71 6.86 1.28
C LEU A 250 -9.08 6.88 1.99
N VAL A 251 -9.12 6.53 3.27
CA VAL A 251 -10.37 6.46 4.05
C VAL A 251 -10.50 7.74 4.89
N TYR A 252 -10.97 8.83 4.26
CA TYR A 252 -11.05 10.15 4.90
C TYR A 252 -12.35 10.92 4.65
N PHE A 253 -13.04 10.72 3.52
CA PHE A 253 -14.34 11.35 3.25
C PHE A 253 -15.43 10.32 2.96
N PRO A 254 -16.55 10.31 3.72
CA PRO A 254 -17.62 9.32 3.55
C PRO A 254 -18.22 9.21 2.14
N PHE A 255 -18.30 10.32 1.41
CA PHE A 255 -18.84 10.31 0.06
C PHE A 255 -17.91 9.63 -0.97
N LEU A 256 -16.64 9.37 -0.62
CA LEU A 256 -15.69 8.66 -1.47
C LEU A 256 -15.68 7.14 -1.21
N TYR A 257 -16.23 6.68 -0.09
CA TYR A 257 -16.18 5.28 0.31
C TYR A 257 -16.77 4.30 -0.70
N PRO A 258 -17.95 4.55 -1.30
CA PRO A 258 -18.53 3.63 -2.26
C PRO A 258 -17.65 3.47 -3.49
N GLY A 259 -17.14 4.59 -4.04
CA GLY A 259 -16.25 4.59 -5.19
C GLY A 259 -14.95 3.84 -4.91
N LEU A 260 -14.32 4.11 -3.76
CA LEU A 260 -13.09 3.42 -3.34
C LEU A 260 -13.29 1.90 -3.22
N LEU A 261 -14.34 1.48 -2.49
CA LEU A 261 -14.66 0.07 -2.31
C LEU A 261 -14.94 -0.63 -3.64
N ARG A 262 -15.71 0.02 -4.52
CA ARG A 262 -16.01 -0.48 -5.86
C ARG A 262 -14.75 -0.69 -6.70
N THR A 263 -13.85 0.28 -6.73
CA THR A 263 -12.57 0.18 -7.44
C THR A 263 -11.72 -0.97 -6.89
N LEU A 264 -11.63 -1.13 -5.57
CA LEU A 264 -10.89 -2.26 -4.97
C LEU A 264 -11.50 -3.61 -5.34
N ILE A 265 -12.82 -3.73 -5.40
CA ILE A 265 -13.51 -4.96 -5.85
C ILE A 265 -13.20 -5.23 -7.32
N TRP A 266 -13.17 -4.22 -8.19
CA TRP A 266 -12.82 -4.38 -9.60
C TRP A 266 -11.35 -4.80 -9.81
N LEU A 267 -10.40 -4.15 -9.12
CA LEU A 267 -8.97 -4.47 -9.22
C LEU A 267 -8.62 -5.86 -8.67
N THR A 268 -9.46 -6.41 -7.80
CA THR A 268 -9.28 -7.74 -7.20
C THR A 268 -10.17 -8.81 -7.81
N GLN A 269 -10.70 -8.59 -9.02
CA GLN A 269 -11.46 -9.63 -9.71
C GLN A 269 -10.57 -10.85 -10.00
N PRO A 270 -11.11 -12.07 -9.83
CA PRO A 270 -10.36 -13.27 -10.18
C PRO A 270 -10.02 -13.30 -11.65
N ARG A 271 -8.80 -13.73 -11.94
CA ARG A 271 -8.34 -14.00 -13.30
C ARG A 271 -9.21 -15.08 -13.93
N LYS A 272 -9.68 -14.82 -15.16
CA LYS A 272 -10.41 -15.80 -15.97
C LYS A 272 -9.42 -16.89 -16.40
N THR A 273 -9.48 -18.04 -15.72
CA THR A 273 -8.69 -19.22 -16.12
C THR A 273 -9.53 -20.02 -17.12
N PRO A 274 -9.11 -20.10 -18.40
CA PRO A 274 -9.93 -20.69 -19.48
C PRO A 274 -10.13 -22.21 -19.37
N SER A 275 -9.34 -22.90 -18.53
CA SER A 275 -9.20 -24.37 -18.60
C SER A 275 -9.81 -25.16 -17.42
N ARG A 276 -10.39 -24.55 -16.38
CA ARG A 276 -10.94 -25.30 -15.25
C ARG A 276 -12.44 -25.09 -15.11
N THR A 277 -13.20 -25.99 -15.73
CA THR A 277 -14.66 -26.12 -15.59
C THR A 277 -15.09 -26.78 -14.27
N ASP A 278 -14.15 -27.08 -13.36
CA ASP A 278 -14.50 -27.62 -12.04
C ASP A 278 -14.97 -26.47 -11.14
N VAL A 279 -16.29 -26.34 -11.07
CA VAL A 279 -17.06 -25.33 -10.32
C VAL A 279 -16.75 -25.34 -8.81
N ASP A 280 -16.04 -26.34 -8.29
CA ASP A 280 -15.73 -26.53 -6.86
C ASP A 280 -14.25 -26.31 -6.49
N ASP A 281 -13.43 -25.71 -7.36
CA ASP A 281 -12.01 -25.47 -7.05
C ASP A 281 -11.79 -24.30 -6.07
N THR A 282 -12.25 -24.51 -4.83
CA THR A 282 -11.88 -23.73 -3.64
C THR A 282 -10.40 -23.85 -3.29
N SER A 283 -9.62 -24.67 -4.01
CA SER A 283 -8.21 -24.93 -3.75
C SER A 283 -7.25 -23.99 -4.47
N ARG A 284 -7.72 -22.88 -5.08
CA ARG A 284 -6.83 -21.79 -5.55
C ARG A 284 -5.92 -21.37 -4.39
N LYS A 285 -4.68 -21.87 -4.40
CA LYS A 285 -3.66 -21.55 -3.41
C LYS A 285 -3.34 -20.06 -3.49
N GLY A 286 -3.17 -19.41 -2.34
CA GLY A 286 -3.20 -17.96 -2.14
C GLY A 286 -2.22 -17.09 -2.95
N ASN A 287 -1.39 -17.63 -3.83
CA ASN A 287 -0.42 -16.86 -4.62
C ASN A 287 -1.02 -16.25 -5.91
N ASP A 288 -2.23 -16.62 -6.31
CA ASP A 288 -2.89 -16.11 -7.53
C ASP A 288 -3.99 -15.08 -7.25
N VAL A 289 -4.19 -14.70 -6.00
CA VAL A 289 -5.17 -13.68 -5.61
C VAL A 289 -4.46 -12.34 -5.45
N PRO A 290 -4.94 -11.26 -6.09
CA PRO A 290 -4.38 -9.94 -5.85
C PRO A 290 -4.48 -9.57 -4.37
N GLN A 291 -3.38 -9.13 -3.77
CA GLN A 291 -3.37 -8.63 -2.39
C GLN A 291 -3.51 -7.11 -2.39
N VAL A 292 -4.19 -6.57 -1.38
CA VAL A 292 -4.31 -5.13 -1.15
C VAL A 292 -3.55 -4.78 0.12
N VAL A 293 -2.67 -3.78 0.08
CA VAL A 293 -2.02 -3.23 1.27
C VAL A 293 -2.54 -1.83 1.50
N ILE A 294 -3.19 -1.61 2.64
CA ILE A 294 -3.80 -0.33 3.02
C ILE A 294 -3.00 0.28 4.16
N GLY A 295 -2.38 1.43 3.91
CA GLY A 295 -1.90 2.30 4.97
C GLY A 295 -3.05 3.18 5.45
N TYR A 296 -3.26 3.28 6.76
CA TYR A 296 -4.42 3.95 7.31
C TYR A 296 -4.10 4.72 8.59
N LYS A 297 -4.57 5.97 8.68
CA LYS A 297 -4.57 6.75 9.92
C LYS A 297 -6.01 6.98 10.37
N ILE A 298 -6.34 6.57 11.59
CA ILE A 298 -7.64 6.91 12.20
C ILE A 298 -7.67 8.42 12.46
N ARG A 299 -8.65 9.12 11.88
CA ARG A 299 -8.91 10.55 12.19
C ARG A 299 -10.24 10.72 12.88
N SER A 300 -11.23 9.92 12.50
CA SER A 300 -12.56 9.95 13.06
C SER A 300 -13.21 8.59 12.90
N LEU A 301 -12.97 7.72 13.88
CA LEU A 301 -13.48 6.36 13.88
C LEU A 301 -14.99 6.28 13.54
N PRO A 302 -15.90 7.08 14.13
CA PRO A 302 -17.33 7.01 13.78
C PRO A 302 -17.65 7.38 12.32
N ARG A 303 -16.79 8.18 11.67
CA ARG A 303 -16.95 8.53 10.25
C ARG A 303 -16.31 7.50 9.33
N GLU A 304 -15.32 6.76 9.80
CA GLU A 304 -14.53 5.80 9.01
C GLU A 304 -15.06 4.37 9.14
N GLU A 305 -15.67 4.03 10.28
CA GLU A 305 -16.27 2.73 10.59
C GLU A 305 -17.24 2.20 9.51
N PRO A 306 -18.12 3.01 8.88
CA PRO A 306 -18.97 2.52 7.80
C PRO A 306 -18.19 1.96 6.61
N PHE A 307 -17.03 2.54 6.28
CA PHE A 307 -16.16 1.99 5.24
C PHE A 307 -15.65 0.61 5.64
N TRP A 308 -15.11 0.46 6.84
CA TRP A 308 -14.51 -0.78 7.29
C TRP A 308 -15.53 -1.91 7.46
N LYS A 309 -16.75 -1.60 7.89
CA LYS A 309 -17.87 -2.57 7.91
C LYS A 309 -18.22 -3.06 6.52
N ALA A 310 -18.38 -2.15 5.55
CA ALA A 310 -18.65 -2.52 4.17
C ALA A 310 -17.46 -3.30 3.55
N PHE A 311 -16.23 -2.84 3.81
CA PHE A 311 -15.00 -3.47 3.32
C PHE A 311 -14.86 -4.92 3.83
N GLY A 312 -15.12 -5.18 5.12
CA GLY A 312 -15.05 -6.52 5.71
C GLY A 312 -15.97 -7.56 5.06
N ILE A 313 -17.11 -7.12 4.51
CA ILE A 313 -18.01 -8.01 3.75
C ILE A 313 -17.30 -8.60 2.51
N TRP A 314 -16.45 -7.80 1.86
CA TRP A 314 -15.76 -8.16 0.62
C TRP A 314 -14.36 -8.71 0.84
N PHE A 315 -13.67 -8.28 1.90
CA PHE A 315 -12.26 -8.54 2.14
C PHE A 315 -12.02 -9.10 3.55
N GLU A 316 -11.09 -10.04 3.64
CA GLU A 316 -10.40 -10.36 4.88
C GLU A 316 -9.18 -9.46 4.99
N PHE A 317 -8.90 -8.96 6.19
CA PHE A 317 -7.73 -8.13 6.42
C PHE A 317 -7.19 -8.27 7.83
N GLU A 318 -5.88 -8.18 7.96
CA GLU A 318 -5.17 -8.28 9.23
C GLU A 318 -4.15 -7.15 9.37
N PRO A 319 -3.94 -6.62 10.58
CA PRO A 319 -2.92 -5.62 10.82
C PRO A 319 -1.53 -6.25 10.71
N VAL A 320 -0.58 -5.46 10.24
CA VAL A 320 0.83 -5.84 10.27
C VAL A 320 1.38 -5.67 11.68
N TYR A 321 2.08 -6.69 12.15
CA TYR A 321 2.91 -6.69 13.34
C TYR A 321 4.39 -6.67 12.94
N TYR A 322 5.23 -6.21 13.87
CA TYR A 322 6.67 -6.23 13.70
C TYR A 322 7.38 -6.69 14.97
N ARG A 323 8.58 -7.23 14.80
CA ARG A 323 9.55 -7.45 15.90
C ARG A 323 10.95 -7.02 15.46
N PRO A 324 11.73 -6.36 16.33
CA PRO A 324 13.13 -6.06 16.06
C PRO A 324 13.98 -7.33 15.96
N ILE A 325 14.98 -7.34 15.09
CA ILE A 325 16.00 -8.39 15.03
C ILE A 325 17.14 -7.99 15.98
N ALA A 326 17.42 -8.83 16.98
CA ALA A 326 18.55 -8.63 17.87
C ALA A 326 19.86 -8.59 17.06
N THR A 327 20.53 -7.43 17.08
CA THR A 327 21.87 -7.30 16.50
C THR A 327 22.83 -8.01 17.43
N SER A 328 23.16 -9.27 17.11
CA SER A 328 24.06 -10.14 17.90
C SER A 328 25.51 -9.61 18.06
N ALA A 329 25.80 -8.39 17.60
CA ALA A 329 27.09 -7.72 17.77
C ALA A 329 27.22 -7.01 19.12
N GLN A 330 26.71 -7.61 20.21
CA GLN A 330 27.09 -7.16 21.55
C GLN A 330 28.57 -7.52 21.76
N ASP A 331 29.37 -6.49 22.02
CA ASP A 331 30.77 -6.62 22.41
C ASP A 331 30.87 -7.62 23.59
N PRO A 332 31.61 -8.73 23.44
CA PRO A 332 31.71 -9.78 24.44
C PRO A 332 32.23 -9.30 25.81
N ASN A 333 32.75 -8.08 25.90
CA ASN A 333 33.22 -7.49 27.15
C ASN A 333 32.15 -6.71 27.95
N THR A 334 30.93 -6.56 27.43
CA THR A 334 29.89 -5.79 28.12
C THR A 334 29.13 -6.67 29.12
N THR A 335 29.66 -6.84 30.34
CA THR A 335 29.04 -7.61 31.44
C THR A 335 27.81 -6.95 32.08
N LEU A 336 27.19 -5.95 31.44
CA LEU A 336 25.95 -5.37 31.95
C LEU A 336 24.78 -6.32 31.65
N PRO A 337 23.90 -6.60 32.63
CA PRO A 337 22.76 -7.48 32.42
C PRO A 337 21.91 -6.93 31.29
N SER A 338 21.74 -7.73 30.24
CA SER A 338 20.95 -7.38 29.05
C SER A 338 19.55 -6.96 29.49
N PRO A 339 19.17 -5.67 29.38
CA PRO A 339 17.76 -5.33 29.31
C PRO A 339 17.27 -5.89 27.95
N ALA A 340 16.13 -6.53 27.77
CA ALA A 340 15.06 -6.98 28.63
C ALA A 340 14.33 -8.11 27.86
N ALA A 341 13.58 -8.97 28.54
CA ALA A 341 12.76 -10.02 27.95
C ALA A 341 11.61 -9.53 27.03
N ASP A 342 11.57 -8.23 26.71
CA ASP A 342 10.54 -7.57 25.91
C ASP A 342 10.89 -7.50 24.41
N GLU A 343 12.14 -7.80 24.02
CA GLU A 343 12.58 -7.69 22.61
C GLU A 343 12.02 -8.78 21.68
N ASP A 344 11.43 -9.85 22.24
CA ASP A 344 10.85 -10.96 21.44
C ASP A 344 9.32 -10.85 21.32
N HIS A 345 8.73 -9.71 21.70
CA HIS A 345 7.29 -9.49 21.56
C HIS A 345 6.95 -8.90 20.18
N TRP A 346 5.81 -9.32 19.63
CA TRP A 346 5.25 -8.73 18.43
C TRP A 346 4.51 -7.44 18.78
N HIS A 347 4.86 -6.36 18.09
CA HIS A 347 4.21 -5.06 18.25
C HIS A 347 3.37 -4.75 17.03
N ARG A 348 2.24 -4.07 17.19
CA ARG A 348 1.45 -3.61 16.05
C ARG A 348 2.26 -2.55 15.27
N PHE A 349 2.42 -2.74 13.98
CA PHE A 349 3.18 -1.81 13.16
C PHE A 349 2.39 -0.53 12.93
N GLY A 350 3.00 0.61 13.30
CA GLY A 350 2.33 1.91 13.36
C GLY A 350 1.87 2.32 14.76
N GLU A 351 2.10 1.49 15.79
CA GLU A 351 1.88 1.88 17.17
C GLU A 351 2.94 2.89 17.66
N THR A 352 2.48 4.04 18.16
CA THR A 352 3.32 5.08 18.77
C THR A 352 3.28 4.98 20.29
N SER A 353 4.39 5.31 20.97
CA SER A 353 4.48 5.24 22.44
C SER A 353 3.49 6.13 23.18
N GLU A 354 3.00 7.19 22.52
CA GLU A 354 2.08 8.15 23.11
C GLU A 354 0.60 7.82 22.83
N GLY A 355 0.33 6.79 22.01
CA GLY A 355 -1.03 6.39 21.62
C GLY A 355 -1.80 7.47 20.84
N GLN A 356 -1.17 8.59 20.47
CA GLN A 356 -1.84 9.74 19.86
C GLN A 356 -2.10 9.53 18.36
N ASP A 357 -1.19 8.85 17.67
CA ASP A 357 -1.35 8.51 16.26
C ASP A 357 -1.65 7.01 16.11
N GLN A 358 -2.91 6.71 15.77
CA GLN A 358 -3.36 5.35 15.48
C GLN A 358 -3.19 5.07 13.99
N LEU A 359 -1.97 4.69 13.61
CA LEU A 359 -1.63 4.27 12.25
C LEU A 359 -1.66 2.74 12.14
N PHE A 360 -2.12 2.23 11.01
CA PHE A 360 -2.19 0.82 10.69
C PHE A 360 -1.64 0.59 9.28
N ILE A 361 -1.01 -0.56 9.10
CA ILE A 361 -0.89 -1.20 7.79
C ILE A 361 -1.77 -2.44 7.84
N PHE A 362 -2.68 -2.58 6.89
CA PHE A 362 -3.48 -3.78 6.71
C PHE A 362 -3.02 -4.52 5.45
N VAL A 363 -2.89 -5.85 5.56
CA VAL A 363 -2.83 -6.72 4.38
C VAL A 363 -4.20 -7.34 4.20
N CYS A 364 -4.78 -7.14 3.03
CA CYS A 364 -6.14 -7.54 2.72
C CYS A 364 -6.16 -8.52 1.54
N THR A 365 -7.06 -9.48 1.62
CA THR A 365 -7.34 -10.46 0.56
C THR A 365 -8.84 -10.49 0.31
N ARG A 366 -9.25 -10.51 -0.96
CA ARG A 366 -10.68 -10.60 -1.28
C ARG A 366 -11.23 -11.96 -0.83
N ARG A 367 -12.37 -11.94 -0.13
CA ARG A 367 -13.02 -13.16 0.37
C ARG A 367 -13.44 -14.03 -0.82
N PRO A 368 -13.06 -15.32 -0.88
CA PRO A 368 -13.38 -16.18 -2.02
C PRO A 368 -14.88 -16.25 -2.35
N LYS A 369 -15.74 -16.21 -1.32
CA LYS A 369 -17.19 -16.24 -1.47
C LYS A 369 -17.77 -15.06 -2.24
N THR A 370 -17.05 -13.93 -2.35
CA THR A 370 -17.55 -12.68 -2.97
C THR A 370 -17.10 -12.52 -4.43
N TYR A 371 -16.36 -13.49 -4.98
CA TYR A 371 -15.95 -13.48 -6.38
C TYR A 371 -17.11 -13.61 -7.37
N THR A 372 -18.16 -14.33 -6.98
CA THR A 372 -19.34 -14.55 -7.81
C THR A 372 -20.46 -13.55 -7.53
N TRP A 373 -20.25 -12.62 -6.60
CA TRP A 373 -21.26 -11.63 -6.24
C TRP A 373 -21.27 -10.50 -7.25
N ASP A 374 -22.46 -10.09 -7.67
CA ASP A 374 -22.65 -8.86 -8.42
C ASP A 374 -22.33 -7.67 -7.51
N VAL A 375 -21.53 -6.73 -8.00
CA VAL A 375 -21.23 -5.51 -7.26
C VAL A 375 -22.44 -4.57 -7.37
N PRO A 376 -23.09 -4.17 -6.26
CA PRO A 376 -24.27 -3.31 -6.31
C PRO A 376 -23.95 -1.98 -7.00
N LYS A 377 -24.73 -1.60 -8.01
CA LYS A 377 -24.54 -0.32 -8.74
C LYS A 377 -24.81 0.90 -7.86
N GLU A 378 -25.78 0.78 -6.97
CA GLU A 378 -26.15 1.84 -6.04
C GLU A 378 -25.20 1.86 -4.83
N ASP A 379 -24.71 3.05 -4.50
CA ASP A 379 -23.74 3.25 -3.43
C ASP A 379 -24.29 2.88 -2.05
N GLU A 380 -25.56 3.20 -1.77
CA GLU A 380 -26.22 2.83 -0.52
C GLU A 380 -26.29 1.31 -0.35
N ALA A 381 -26.58 0.57 -1.43
CA ALA A 381 -26.62 -0.88 -1.39
C ALA A 381 -25.22 -1.50 -1.22
N LEU A 382 -24.20 -0.91 -1.87
CA LEU A 382 -22.81 -1.35 -1.71
C LEU A 382 -22.33 -1.17 -0.25
N MET A 383 -22.65 -0.03 0.37
CA MET A 383 -22.17 0.31 1.71
C MET A 383 -22.95 -0.38 2.82
N ASN A 384 -24.25 -0.64 2.66
CA ASN A 384 -25.05 -1.34 3.66
C ASN A 384 -24.90 -2.87 3.59
N GLY A 385 -24.45 -3.39 2.44
CA GLY A 385 -24.13 -4.80 2.24
C GLY A 385 -25.30 -5.78 2.45
N LEU A 386 -24.98 -7.08 2.40
CA LEU A 386 -25.91 -8.20 2.67
C LEU A 386 -25.68 -8.83 4.06
N GLY A 387 -25.00 -8.13 4.97
CA GLY A 387 -24.67 -8.62 6.31
C GLY A 387 -23.83 -7.61 7.10
N SER A 388 -23.52 -7.95 8.35
CA SER A 388 -22.57 -7.20 9.18
C SER A 388 -21.28 -8.00 9.35
N ASP A 389 -20.15 -7.31 9.31
CA ASP A 389 -18.84 -7.85 9.68
C ASP A 389 -18.23 -6.97 10.77
N ASP A 390 -17.97 -7.56 11.92
CA ASP A 390 -17.44 -6.88 13.11
C ASP A 390 -15.91 -7.07 13.21
N GLN A 391 -15.24 -7.54 12.15
CA GLN A 391 -13.80 -7.77 12.11
C GLN A 391 -13.01 -6.50 12.48
N PHE A 392 -13.40 -5.32 11.97
CA PHE A 392 -12.68 -4.09 12.28
C PHE A 392 -12.79 -3.69 13.75
N GLU A 393 -13.98 -3.79 14.34
CA GLU A 393 -14.18 -3.51 15.77
C GLU A 393 -13.35 -4.47 16.63
N THR A 394 -13.32 -5.74 16.25
CA THR A 394 -12.51 -6.77 16.91
C THR A 394 -11.02 -6.43 16.83
N LEU A 395 -10.52 -6.00 15.67
CA LEU A 395 -9.12 -5.61 15.48
C LEU A 395 -8.74 -4.36 16.29
N LEU A 396 -9.64 -3.38 16.39
CA LEU A 396 -9.42 -2.20 17.23
C LEU A 396 -9.35 -2.56 18.71
N LEU A 397 -10.25 -3.43 19.18
CA LEU A 397 -10.26 -3.87 20.58
C LEU A 397 -9.02 -4.71 20.93
N LEU A 398 -8.62 -5.64 20.07
CA LEU A 398 -7.41 -6.45 20.26
C LEU A 398 -6.13 -5.59 20.22
N GLY A 399 -6.12 -4.54 19.39
CA GLY A 399 -5.01 -3.57 19.33
C GLY A 399 -4.88 -2.67 20.56
N MET A 400 -5.86 -2.67 21.47
CA MET A 400 -5.81 -1.92 22.74
C MET A 400 -5.37 -2.77 23.95
N GLU A 401 -5.31 -4.10 23.81
CA GLU A 401 -5.01 -5.04 24.91
C GLU A 401 -3.54 -5.52 24.95
N CYS A 402 -2.70 -5.10 24.00
CA CYS A 402 -1.25 -5.34 23.99
C CYS A 402 -0.51 -4.12 24.55
#